data_AF-A0A7S2SWD4-F1
#
_entry.id   AF-A0A7S2SWD4-F1
#
_cell.length_a   1.000
_cell.length_b   1.000
_cell.length_c   1.000
_cell.angle_alpha   90.00
_cell.angle_beta   90.00
_cell.angle_gamma   90.00
#
_symmetry.space_group_name_H-M   'P 1'
#
loop_
_entity.id
_entity.type
_entity.pdbx_description
1 polymer ?
#
loop_
_entity_poly.entity_id
_entity_poly.type
_entity_poly.pdbx_seq_one_letter_code
_entity_poly.pdbx_strand_id
1 'polypeptide(L)'
;MTMLVDPRRSPSSSSVMAHDNDDDDDDASSSSSDSESESSSCSSECDIPILGEVEFGNTVKVSSWSPTMDVFVVTYEDVTHVDLYHMNLKRLWSIQGKGRATALTWKPDGTWLALGYEE
;
A
#
# COMPACT_ATOMS: atom_id res chain seq x y z
N MET A 1 -32.74 10.42 16.93
CA MET A 1 -33.07 9.18 16.21
C MET A 1 -31.85 8.76 15.41
N THR A 2 -30.96 7.96 16.01
CA THR A 2 -29.98 7.10 15.32
C THR A 2 -29.49 6.10 16.36
N MET A 3 -29.71 4.83 16.07
CA MET A 3 -29.38 3.69 16.93
C MET A 3 -27.90 3.38 16.78
N LEU A 4 -27.19 3.31 17.91
CA LEU A 4 -25.86 2.73 18.01
C LEU A 4 -26.05 1.20 18.11
N VAL A 5 -25.60 0.43 17.12
CA VAL A 5 -25.61 -1.04 17.18
C VAL A 5 -24.17 -1.52 17.29
N ASP A 6 -23.85 -2.10 18.44
CA ASP A 6 -22.56 -2.70 18.79
C ASP A 6 -22.51 -4.15 18.29
N PRO A 7 -21.54 -4.56 17.45
CA PRO A 7 -21.53 -5.89 16.83
C PRO A 7 -20.86 -6.99 17.67
N ARG A 8 -20.61 -6.80 18.98
CA ARG A 8 -19.88 -7.80 19.79
C ARG A 8 -20.59 -8.26 21.07
N ARG A 9 -21.84 -8.72 20.96
CA ARG A 9 -22.50 -9.42 22.06
C ARG A 9 -23.19 -10.69 21.61
N SER A 10 -22.62 -11.82 22.01
CA SER A 10 -23.33 -13.09 22.17
C SER A 10 -22.91 -13.69 23.50
N PRO A 11 -23.84 -13.94 24.43
CA PRO A 11 -23.59 -14.90 25.50
C PRO A 11 -24.60 -16.06 25.50
N SER A 12 -23.99 -17.26 25.55
CA SER A 12 -24.36 -18.48 26.32
C SER A 12 -25.73 -19.15 26.18
N SER A 13 -25.68 -20.43 25.78
CA SER A 13 -26.12 -21.64 26.55
C SER A 13 -25.78 -22.87 25.68
N SER A 14 -25.40 -24.07 26.14
CA SER A 14 -25.53 -24.76 27.42
C SER A 14 -24.63 -26.01 27.45
N SER A 15 -24.20 -26.40 28.66
CA SER A 15 -23.82 -27.75 29.19
C SER A 15 -24.00 -28.98 28.28
N VAL A 16 -23.03 -29.92 28.23
CA VAL A 16 -22.97 -31.18 29.04
C VAL A 16 -21.69 -32.02 28.81
N MET A 17 -21.30 -32.74 29.88
CA MET A 17 -20.67 -34.08 29.99
C MET A 17 -19.16 -34.27 29.79
N ALA A 18 -18.57 -34.89 30.82
CA ALA A 18 -17.20 -35.36 30.94
C ALA A 18 -16.96 -36.67 30.18
N HIS A 19 -15.75 -36.83 29.66
CA HIS A 19 -15.10 -38.13 29.55
C HIS A 19 -13.58 -37.92 29.63
N ASP A 20 -13.00 -38.42 30.71
CA ASP A 20 -11.60 -38.84 30.75
C ASP A 20 -11.39 -39.91 29.70
N ASN A 21 -10.30 -39.81 28.95
CA ASN A 21 -9.59 -40.93 28.35
C ASN A 21 -8.14 -40.46 28.20
N ASP A 22 -7.33 -40.87 29.17
CA ASP A 22 -5.92 -41.16 28.96
C ASP A 22 -5.84 -42.21 27.85
N ASP A 23 -5.02 -41.98 26.83
CA ASP A 23 -4.26 -43.03 26.17
C ASP A 23 -3.12 -42.37 25.38
N ASP A 24 -1.91 -42.77 25.78
CA ASP A 24 -0.64 -42.56 25.09
C ASP A 24 -0.73 -43.03 23.63
N ASP A 25 -0.07 -42.31 22.71
CA ASP A 25 0.73 -42.96 21.67
C ASP A 25 1.65 -41.93 21.00
N ASP A 26 2.94 -42.16 21.20
CA ASP A 26 4.04 -41.66 20.39
C ASP A 26 3.81 -41.98 18.91
N ASP A 27 3.93 -41.00 18.02
CA ASP A 27 4.59 -41.28 16.75
C ASP A 27 5.18 -40.01 16.12
N ALA A 28 6.50 -39.89 16.27
CA ALA A 28 7.32 -38.98 15.50
C ALA A 28 7.43 -39.51 14.06
N SER A 29 6.59 -39.00 13.16
CA SER A 29 6.79 -39.19 11.72
C SER A 29 7.25 -37.89 11.09
N SER A 30 8.56 -37.78 10.94
CA SER A 30 9.23 -36.78 10.11
C SER A 30 8.94 -37.10 8.63
N SER A 31 8.06 -36.34 7.98
CA SER A 31 7.98 -36.33 6.52
C SER A 31 8.49 -34.98 6.02
N SER A 32 9.80 -34.92 5.77
CA SER A 32 10.40 -33.88 4.93
C SER A 32 9.95 -34.14 3.49
N SER A 33 8.84 -33.51 3.11
CA SER A 33 8.50 -33.36 1.70
C SER A 33 9.37 -32.24 1.15
N ASP A 34 10.56 -32.61 0.66
CA ASP A 34 11.35 -31.78 -0.24
C ASP A 34 10.56 -31.63 -1.55
N SER A 35 9.62 -30.68 -1.54
CA SER A 35 9.03 -30.17 -2.76
C SER A 35 10.11 -29.36 -3.47
N GLU A 36 10.85 -30.04 -4.36
CA GLU A 36 11.64 -29.39 -5.41
C GLU A 36 10.69 -28.52 -6.22
N SER A 37 10.54 -27.28 -5.78
CA SER A 37 9.84 -26.25 -6.53
C SER A 37 10.73 -25.98 -7.72
N GLU A 38 10.36 -26.54 -8.87
CA GLU A 38 10.95 -26.21 -10.15
C GLU A 38 10.94 -24.69 -10.24
N SER A 39 12.12 -24.09 -10.09
CA SER A 39 12.33 -22.70 -10.40
C SER A 39 12.11 -22.61 -11.90
N SER A 40 10.88 -22.33 -12.30
CA SER A 40 10.58 -21.83 -13.63
C SER A 40 11.32 -20.51 -13.71
N SER A 41 12.57 -20.56 -14.15
CA SER A 41 13.32 -19.41 -14.60
C SER A 41 12.51 -18.85 -15.75
N CYS A 42 11.62 -17.91 -15.43
CA CYS A 42 10.96 -17.07 -16.40
C CYS A 42 12.04 -16.13 -16.97
N SER A 43 12.89 -16.70 -17.82
CA SER A 43 13.77 -15.95 -18.71
C SER A 43 12.98 -15.38 -19.89
N SER A 44 11.74 -14.98 -19.64
CA SER A 44 11.04 -14.06 -20.51
C SER A 44 11.65 -12.70 -20.22
N GLU A 45 12.35 -12.15 -21.21
CA GLU A 45 12.71 -10.74 -21.23
C GLU A 45 11.42 -9.94 -21.00
N CYS A 46 11.16 -9.56 -19.75
CA CYS A 46 9.98 -8.80 -19.38
C CYS A 46 10.23 -7.36 -19.79
N ASP A 47 9.87 -7.03 -21.03
CA ASP A 47 9.87 -5.66 -21.50
C ASP A 47 8.86 -4.87 -20.66
N ILE A 48 9.36 -3.90 -19.88
CA ILE A 48 8.51 -2.98 -19.13
C ILE A 48 7.95 -1.96 -20.12
N PRO A 49 6.63 -1.93 -20.38
CA PRO A 49 6.08 -1.00 -21.36
C PRO A 49 6.18 0.44 -20.84
N ILE A 50 6.70 1.34 -21.69
CA ILE A 50 6.67 2.78 -21.43
C ILE A 50 5.27 3.29 -21.76
N LEU A 51 4.53 3.72 -20.74
CA LEU A 51 3.15 4.21 -20.90
C LEU A 51 3.07 5.64 -21.42
N GLY A 52 4.12 6.43 -21.21
CA GLY A 52 4.23 7.78 -21.74
C GLY A 52 5.39 8.57 -21.14
N GLU A 53 5.61 9.74 -21.72
CA GLU A 53 6.62 10.72 -21.30
C GLU A 53 5.96 12.10 -21.21
N VAL A 54 6.38 12.89 -20.23
CA VAL A 54 5.90 14.26 -20.04
C VAL A 54 7.07 15.16 -19.68
N GLU A 55 7.12 16.32 -20.33
CA GLU A 55 8.09 17.36 -20.01
C GLU A 55 7.49 18.34 -19.02
N PHE A 56 8.28 18.68 -17.99
CA PHE A 56 7.90 19.67 -16.99
C PHE A 56 8.60 20.99 -17.28
N GLY A 57 7.87 22.10 -17.15
CA GLY A 57 8.43 23.45 -17.34
C GLY A 57 9.40 23.89 -16.24
N ASN A 58 9.53 23.11 -15.16
CA ASN A 58 10.45 23.34 -14.06
C ASN A 58 11.19 22.04 -13.73
N THR A 59 12.40 22.16 -13.18
CA THR A 59 13.15 21.01 -12.67
C THR A 59 12.38 20.30 -11.58
N VAL A 60 12.10 19.02 -11.78
CA VAL A 60 11.45 18.16 -10.78
C VAL A 60 12.42 17.91 -9.64
N LYS A 61 11.97 18.17 -8.41
CA LYS A 61 12.74 17.96 -7.18
C LYS A 61 12.49 16.58 -6.60
N VAL A 62 11.22 16.27 -6.30
CA VAL A 62 10.80 14.96 -5.80
C VAL A 62 9.47 14.59 -6.45
N SER A 63 9.28 13.29 -6.70
CA SER A 63 7.99 12.74 -7.07
C SER A 63 7.66 11.52 -6.20
N SER A 64 6.37 11.25 -6.01
CA SER A 64 5.91 10.07 -5.27
C SER A 64 4.57 9.59 -5.77
N TRP A 65 4.50 8.29 -6.09
CA TRP A 65 3.26 7.58 -6.37
C TRP A 65 2.39 7.44 -5.13
N SER A 66 1.07 7.51 -5.32
CA SER A 66 0.11 7.07 -4.32
C SER A 66 0.19 5.55 -4.17
N PRO A 67 0.14 5.01 -2.94
CA PRO A 67 0.20 3.56 -2.72
C PRO A 67 -1.05 2.80 -3.18
N THR A 68 -2.19 3.47 -3.37
CA THR A 68 -3.50 2.83 -3.62
C THR A 68 -4.24 3.34 -4.85
N MET A 69 -3.74 4.40 -5.49
CA MET A 69 -4.41 5.07 -6.61
C MET A 69 -3.46 5.27 -7.79
N ASP A 70 -4.01 5.37 -9.00
CA ASP A 70 -3.26 5.63 -10.24
C ASP A 70 -2.85 7.11 -10.39
N VAL A 71 -2.25 7.68 -9.34
CA VAL A 71 -1.83 9.08 -9.29
C VAL A 71 -0.44 9.21 -8.67
N PHE A 72 0.26 10.28 -9.02
CA PHE A 72 1.54 10.63 -8.44
C PHE A 72 1.65 12.15 -8.26
N VAL A 73 2.41 12.55 -7.26
CA VAL A 73 2.70 13.95 -6.95
C VAL A 73 4.07 14.31 -7.52
N VAL A 74 4.20 15.54 -7.97
CA VAL A 74 5.44 16.15 -8.42
C VAL A 74 5.65 17.48 -7.68
N THR A 75 6.87 17.69 -7.18
CA THR A 75 7.34 18.97 -6.64
C THR A 75 8.52 19.46 -7.46
N TYR A 76 8.81 20.76 -7.38
CA TYR A 76 9.79 21.42 -8.23
C TYR A 76 10.88 22.10 -7.40
N GLU A 77 12.04 22.32 -8.02
CA GLU A 77 13.19 22.92 -7.32
C GLU A 77 13.03 24.43 -7.13
N ASP A 78 12.57 25.17 -8.14
CA ASP A 78 12.50 26.65 -8.09
C ASP A 78 11.09 27.19 -7.89
N VAL A 79 10.09 26.30 -7.76
CA VAL A 79 8.70 26.69 -7.62
C VAL A 79 8.06 26.01 -6.43
N THR A 80 7.17 26.75 -5.78
CA THR A 80 6.53 26.39 -4.53
C THR A 80 5.18 25.71 -4.74
N HIS A 81 4.75 25.47 -5.98
CA HIS A 81 3.53 24.71 -6.26
C HIS A 81 3.80 23.21 -6.28
N VAL A 82 2.76 22.44 -6.00
CA VAL A 82 2.76 20.98 -5.98
C VAL A 82 1.67 20.50 -6.91
N ASP A 83 2.01 19.62 -7.84
CA ASP A 83 1.09 19.11 -8.84
C ASP A 83 0.76 17.62 -8.58
N LEU A 84 -0.50 17.26 -8.76
CA LEU A 84 -0.94 15.86 -8.82
C LEU A 84 -1.26 15.49 -10.25
N TYR A 85 -0.69 14.39 -10.70
CA TYR A 85 -0.90 13.81 -12.01
C TYR A 85 -1.60 12.46 -11.88
N HIS A 86 -2.46 12.16 -12.85
CA HIS A 86 -2.92 10.80 -13.09
C HIS A 86 -1.86 10.02 -13.86
N MET A 87 -1.88 8.70 -13.78
CA MET A 87 -0.97 7.79 -14.51
C MET A 87 -1.02 7.94 -16.03
N ASN A 88 -2.06 8.58 -16.58
CA ASN A 88 -2.14 8.93 -18.01
C ASN A 88 -1.44 10.27 -18.32
N LEU A 89 -0.61 10.76 -17.39
CA LEU A 89 0.18 11.98 -17.45
C LEU A 89 -0.66 13.28 -17.55
N LYS A 90 -1.96 13.20 -17.26
CA LYS A 90 -2.82 14.37 -17.13
C LYS A 90 -2.72 14.96 -15.73
N ARG A 91 -2.42 16.26 -15.64
CA ARG A 91 -2.49 16.99 -14.37
C ARG A 91 -3.94 17.07 -13.87
N LEU A 92 -4.18 16.58 -12.67
CA LEU A 92 -5.47 16.61 -12.00
C LEU A 92 -5.68 17.91 -11.24
N TRP A 93 -4.68 18.33 -10.46
CA TRP A 93 -4.70 19.60 -9.75
C TRP A 93 -3.30 20.16 -9.51
N SER A 94 -3.26 21.43 -9.14
CA SER A 94 -2.08 22.18 -8.74
C SER A 94 -2.43 22.98 -7.49
N ILE A 95 -1.60 22.92 -6.45
CA ILE A 95 -1.75 23.73 -5.25
C ILE A 95 -0.52 24.59 -5.03
N GLN A 96 -0.74 25.79 -4.53
CA GLN A 96 0.33 26.66 -4.08
C GLN A 96 0.76 26.24 -2.67
N GLY A 97 1.98 25.74 -2.55
CA GLY A 97 2.60 25.42 -1.26
C GLY A 97 3.05 26.66 -0.50
N LYS A 98 3.37 26.47 0.78
CA LYS A 98 3.87 27.54 1.66
C LYS A 98 5.33 27.91 1.43
N GLY A 99 6.07 27.05 0.73
CA GLY A 99 7.49 27.17 0.42
C GLY A 99 7.87 26.08 -0.57
N ARG A 100 9.17 25.85 -0.79
CA ARG A 100 9.60 24.70 -1.62
C ARG A 100 9.45 23.42 -0.82
N ALA A 101 8.82 22.41 -1.42
CA ALA A 101 8.62 21.13 -0.76
C ALA A 101 9.94 20.34 -0.72
N THR A 102 10.33 19.87 0.46
CA THR A 102 11.55 19.09 0.72
C THR A 102 11.26 17.63 1.04
N ALA A 103 10.03 17.31 1.43
CA ALA A 103 9.60 15.95 1.75
C ALA A 103 8.15 15.69 1.35
N LEU A 104 7.87 14.47 0.92
CA LEU A 104 6.54 13.96 0.57
C LEU A 104 6.31 12.67 1.34
N THR A 105 5.12 12.49 1.92
CA THR A 105 4.70 11.16 2.40
C THR A 105 3.20 10.98 2.23
N TRP A 106 2.84 9.91 1.54
CA TRP A 106 1.45 9.48 1.43
C TRP A 106 1.04 8.74 2.69
N LYS A 107 -0.18 9.00 3.15
CA LYS A 107 -0.85 8.09 4.07
C LYS A 107 -0.97 6.72 3.40
N PRO A 108 -0.77 5.59 4.09
CA PRO A 108 -0.77 4.27 3.47
C PRO A 108 -2.06 3.89 2.72
N ASP A 109 -3.20 4.49 3.08
CA ASP A 109 -4.47 4.30 2.36
C ASP A 109 -4.61 5.18 1.11
N GLY A 110 -3.61 6.02 0.82
CA GLY A 110 -3.55 6.95 -0.32
C GLY A 110 -4.49 8.15 -0.23
N THR A 111 -5.23 8.31 0.87
CA THR A 111 -6.25 9.37 0.99
C THR A 111 -5.63 10.75 1.23
N TRP A 112 -4.53 10.81 1.96
CA TRP A 112 -3.86 12.05 2.35
C TRP A 112 -2.39 12.06 1.95
N LEU A 113 -1.87 13.27 1.75
CA LEU A 113 -0.47 13.54 1.47
C LEU A 113 0.02 14.59 2.46
N ALA A 114 1.11 14.31 3.15
CA ALA A 114 1.84 15.29 3.95
C ALA A 114 3.03 15.85 3.16
N LEU A 115 3.20 17.17 3.28
CA LEU A 115 4.24 17.95 2.61
C LEU A 115 5.12 18.61 3.68
N GLY A 116 6.42 18.36 3.61
CA GLY A 116 7.43 19.15 4.34
C GLY A 116 7.90 20.29 3.45
N TYR A 117 7.93 21.51 3.98
CA TYR A 117 8.45 22.70 3.29
C TYR A 117 9.78 23.12 3.92
N GLU A 118 10.63 23.77 3.13
CA GLU A 118 11.71 24.58 3.69
C GLU A 118 11.16 25.79 4.46
N GLU A 119 11.96 26.31 5.39
CA GLU A 119 11.65 27.46 6.24
C GLU A 119 11.62 28.79 5.46
#